data_AF-A0A0D3RIX0-F1
#
_entry.id   AF-A0A0D3RIX0-F1
#
_cell.length_a   1.000
_cell.length_b   1.000
_cell.length_c   1.000
_cell.angle_alpha   90.00
_cell.angle_beta   90.00
_cell.angle_gamma   90.00
#
_symmetry.space_group_name_H-M   'P 1'
#
loop_
_entity.id
_entity.type
_entity.pdbx_description
1 polymer ?
#
loop_
_entity_poly.entity_id
_entity_poly.type
_entity_poly.pdbx_seq_one_letter_code
_entity_poly.pdbx_strand_id
1 'polypeptide(L)'
;RGDKTSSPSYINTFQRGPQESVWETVPQPSWEPFNAGQGGPNGFLPLFIQDPNPAKQRRYTDAPDADARAVQAAFWANTWATQQGKQADVAATVAKVGKLGDYLRYSLYDKYFKQVGNCVGPATCPAGNGKNSSTGLLT
;
A
#
# COMPACT_ATOMS: atom_id res chain seq x y z
N ARG A 1 -11.05 12.66 -5.92
CA ARG A 1 -10.35 13.45 -4.86
C ARG A 1 -11.39 14.21 -4.03
N GLY A 2 -12.39 13.52 -3.49
CA GLY A 2 -13.51 14.16 -2.79
C GLY A 2 -14.56 14.85 -3.67
N ASP A 3 -14.38 14.87 -4.99
CA ASP A 3 -15.28 15.50 -5.99
C ASP A 3 -16.62 14.76 -6.22
N LYS A 4 -16.76 13.53 -5.68
CA LYS A 4 -17.96 12.68 -5.76
C LYS A 4 -18.44 12.33 -7.19
N THR A 5 -17.64 12.60 -8.22
CA THR A 5 -18.07 12.49 -9.63
C THR A 5 -17.07 11.78 -10.52
N SER A 6 -15.77 11.91 -10.22
CA SER A 6 -14.71 11.31 -11.03
C SER A 6 -14.63 9.79 -10.84
N SER A 7 -14.41 9.06 -11.92
CA SER A 7 -14.17 7.61 -11.93
C SER A 7 -12.79 7.28 -12.54
N PRO A 8 -12.09 6.23 -12.05
CA PRO A 8 -12.39 5.45 -10.84
C PRO A 8 -12.14 6.25 -9.54
N SER A 9 -12.83 5.87 -8.46
CA SER A 9 -12.63 6.46 -7.13
C SER A 9 -11.80 5.53 -6.24
N TYR A 10 -10.75 6.07 -5.62
CA TYR A 10 -9.92 5.32 -4.67
C TYR A 10 -10.60 5.26 -3.30
N ILE A 11 -10.80 4.03 -2.82
CA ILE A 11 -11.40 3.71 -1.53
C ILE A 11 -10.50 2.73 -0.77
N ASN A 12 -10.78 2.57 0.52
CA ASN A 12 -10.29 1.45 1.32
C ASN A 12 -11.46 0.84 2.11
N THR A 13 -11.20 -0.24 2.83
CA THR A 13 -12.15 -0.90 3.74
C THR A 13 -11.44 -1.30 5.04
N PHE A 14 -10.64 -2.37 5.02
CA PHE A 14 -10.02 -2.98 6.20
C PHE A 14 -9.07 -2.02 6.93
N GLN A 15 -9.33 -1.79 8.22
CA GLN A 15 -8.56 -0.90 9.10
C GLN A 15 -8.57 -1.28 10.59
N ARG A 16 -9.43 -2.22 11.04
CA ARG A 16 -9.69 -2.50 12.47
C ARG A 16 -9.19 -3.85 12.96
N GLY A 17 -8.18 -4.40 12.29
CA GLY A 17 -7.44 -5.57 12.75
C GLY A 17 -8.04 -6.91 12.32
N PRO A 18 -7.52 -8.03 12.86
CA PRO A 18 -7.71 -9.36 12.30
C PRO A 18 -9.13 -9.93 12.46
N GLN A 19 -9.96 -9.36 13.33
CA GLN A 19 -11.36 -9.78 13.50
C GLN A 19 -12.34 -8.93 12.67
N GLU A 20 -11.86 -7.99 11.86
CA GLU A 20 -12.74 -7.26 10.94
C GLU A 20 -12.89 -8.06 9.63
N SER A 21 -13.99 -8.81 9.51
CA SER A 21 -14.33 -9.48 8.26
C SER A 21 -14.81 -8.48 7.20
N VAL A 22 -14.91 -8.94 5.95
CA VAL A 22 -15.41 -8.12 4.83
C VAL A 22 -16.81 -7.56 5.09
N TRP A 23 -17.64 -8.26 5.87
CA TRP A 23 -19.00 -7.88 6.23
C TRP A 23 -19.07 -6.78 7.28
N GLU A 24 -17.97 -6.51 7.96
CA GLU A 24 -17.94 -5.63 9.12
C GLU A 24 -17.29 -4.28 8.80
N THR A 25 -16.66 -4.13 7.63
CA THR A 25 -15.96 -2.90 7.22
C THR A 25 -16.89 -1.70 7.02
N VAL A 26 -16.33 -0.49 7.08
CA VAL A 26 -17.01 0.76 6.71
C VAL A 26 -16.28 1.39 5.53
N PRO A 27 -16.71 1.17 4.27
CA PRO A 27 -16.02 1.68 3.09
C PRO A 27 -15.81 3.21 3.13
N GLN A 28 -14.56 3.62 2.94
CA GLN A 28 -14.11 5.00 3.16
C GLN A 28 -13.18 5.48 2.04
N PRO A 29 -13.16 6.78 1.72
CA PRO A 29 -12.31 7.28 0.64
C PRO A 29 -10.84 7.33 1.05
N SER A 30 -9.94 6.96 0.13
CA SER A 30 -8.48 7.10 0.32
C SER A 30 -8.07 8.56 0.52
N TRP A 31 -8.77 9.46 -0.17
CA TRP A 31 -8.66 10.91 0.02
C TRP A 31 -9.78 11.39 0.94
N GLU A 32 -9.43 11.89 2.13
CA GLU A 32 -10.36 12.32 3.17
C GLU A 32 -10.45 13.86 3.25
N PRO A 33 -11.50 14.47 2.67
CA PRO A 33 -11.70 15.91 2.67
C PRO A 33 -12.66 16.41 3.78
N PHE A 34 -13.24 15.53 4.60
CA PHE A 34 -14.31 15.83 5.56
C PHE A 34 -15.60 16.36 4.91
N ASN A 35 -15.99 15.74 3.80
CA ASN A 35 -17.22 16.12 3.11
C ASN A 35 -18.45 15.84 3.97
N ALA A 36 -19.41 16.76 3.97
CA ALA A 36 -20.69 16.56 4.64
C ALA A 36 -21.39 15.27 4.14
N GLY A 37 -21.95 14.51 5.10
CA GLY A 37 -22.60 13.23 4.87
C GLY A 37 -21.65 12.04 4.64
N GLN A 38 -20.33 12.22 4.75
CA GLN A 38 -19.34 11.15 4.64
C GLN A 38 -18.61 10.96 5.98
N GLY A 39 -19.15 10.11 6.85
CA GLY A 39 -18.66 9.94 8.22
C GLY A 39 -19.12 11.06 9.17
N GLY A 40 -18.30 11.36 10.17
CA GLY A 40 -18.55 12.45 11.13
C GLY A 40 -17.91 13.79 10.72
N PRO A 41 -17.82 14.77 11.63
CA PRO A 41 -17.17 16.06 11.37
C PRO A 41 -15.71 15.95 10.88
N ASN A 42 -15.03 14.87 11.28
CA ASN A 42 -13.65 14.56 10.90
C ASN A 42 -13.60 13.39 9.89
N GLY A 43 -14.64 13.26 9.06
CA GLY A 43 -14.78 12.18 8.09
C GLY A 43 -14.82 10.81 8.77
N PHE A 44 -14.10 9.84 8.22
CA PHE A 44 -14.01 8.48 8.77
C PHE A 44 -12.80 8.27 9.69
N LEU A 45 -11.89 9.24 9.81
CA LEU A 45 -10.61 9.05 10.52
C LEU A 45 -10.78 8.56 11.98
N PRO A 46 -11.70 9.13 12.79
CA PRO A 46 -11.84 8.73 14.19
C PRO A 46 -12.33 7.29 14.40
N LEU A 47 -12.85 6.62 13.36
CA LEU A 47 -13.20 5.20 13.41
C LEU A 47 -11.95 4.29 13.51
N PHE A 48 -10.79 4.80 13.08
CA PHE A 48 -9.59 3.99 12.87
C PHE A 48 -8.42 4.45 13.74
N ILE A 49 -8.21 5.76 13.86
CA ILE A 49 -7.08 6.33 14.61
C ILE A 49 -7.62 7.42 15.55
N GLN A 50 -7.27 7.30 16.83
CA GLN A 50 -7.57 8.31 17.83
C GLN A 50 -6.49 9.39 17.77
N ASP A 51 -6.88 10.55 17.26
CA ASP A 51 -6.06 11.76 17.20
C ASP A 51 -6.92 12.92 17.71
N PRO A 52 -6.45 13.75 18.66
CA PRO A 52 -7.20 14.91 19.12
C PRO A 52 -7.48 15.94 18.01
N ASN A 53 -6.68 16.00 16.93
CA ASN A 53 -6.81 16.98 15.86
C ASN A 53 -6.70 16.34 14.46
N PRO A 54 -7.72 15.59 14.00
CA PRO A 54 -7.68 14.96 12.69
C PRO A 54 -7.57 15.99 11.56
N ALA A 55 -6.65 15.78 10.63
CA ALA A 55 -6.47 16.63 9.45
C ALA A 55 -6.94 15.95 8.16
N LYS A 56 -7.40 16.76 7.21
CA LYS A 56 -7.68 16.31 5.83
C LYS A 56 -6.41 15.70 5.24
N GLN A 57 -6.52 14.52 4.66
CA GLN A 57 -5.35 13.72 4.31
C GLN A 57 -5.64 12.74 3.17
N ARG A 58 -4.58 12.09 2.69
CA ARG A 58 -4.65 10.99 1.72
C ARG A 58 -3.82 9.82 2.22
N ARG A 59 -4.33 8.62 2.00
CA ARG A 59 -3.67 7.36 2.36
C ARG A 59 -4.01 6.29 1.33
N TYR A 60 -3.00 5.54 0.93
CA TYR A 60 -3.11 4.44 -0.02
C TYR A 60 -2.43 3.22 0.60
N THR A 61 -2.90 2.04 0.22
CA THR A 61 -2.38 0.76 0.70
C THR A 61 -1.97 -0.03 -0.52
N ASP A 62 -0.71 -0.44 -0.55
CA ASP A 62 -0.22 -1.34 -1.57
C ASP A 62 -0.71 -2.77 -1.30
N ALA A 63 -0.84 -3.56 -2.37
CA ALA A 63 -1.02 -5.01 -2.30
C ALA A 63 0.22 -5.66 -2.93
N PRO A 64 1.27 -5.95 -2.14
CA PRO A 64 2.57 -6.34 -2.69
C PRO A 64 2.55 -7.58 -3.58
N ASP A 65 1.60 -8.48 -3.37
CA ASP A 65 1.39 -9.64 -4.23
C ASP A 65 0.95 -9.24 -5.64
N ALA A 66 0.11 -8.21 -5.79
CA ALA A 66 -0.36 -7.71 -7.07
C ALA A 66 0.76 -7.01 -7.83
N ASP A 67 1.53 -6.16 -7.15
CA ASP A 67 2.67 -5.47 -7.73
C ASP A 67 3.78 -6.46 -8.13
N ALA A 68 4.09 -7.44 -7.28
CA ALA A 68 5.03 -8.52 -7.60
C ALA A 68 4.54 -9.36 -8.80
N ARG A 69 3.24 -9.64 -8.90
CA ARG A 69 2.64 -10.35 -10.04
C ARG A 69 2.77 -9.53 -11.33
N ALA A 70 2.66 -8.20 -11.27
CA ALA A 70 2.93 -7.34 -12.41
C ALA A 70 4.41 -7.40 -12.83
N VAL A 71 5.34 -7.41 -11.88
CA VAL A 71 6.78 -7.65 -12.13
C VAL A 71 7.02 -9.00 -12.79
N GLN A 72 6.40 -10.06 -12.27
CA GLN A 72 6.47 -11.40 -12.84
C GLN A 72 5.94 -11.45 -14.29
N ALA A 73 4.81 -10.79 -14.56
CA ALA A 73 4.23 -10.74 -15.90
C ALA A 73 5.13 -9.98 -16.88
N ALA A 74 5.72 -8.86 -16.46
CA ALA A 74 6.62 -8.07 -17.29
C ALA A 74 7.92 -8.82 -17.62
N PHE A 75 8.43 -9.64 -16.71
CA PHE A 75 9.54 -10.55 -16.98
C PHE A 75 9.23 -11.47 -18.17
N TRP A 76 8.07 -12.14 -18.14
CA TRP A 76 7.67 -13.03 -19.24
C TRP A 76 7.42 -12.28 -20.54
N ALA A 77 6.77 -11.13 -20.48
CA ALA A 77 6.57 -10.27 -21.65
C ALA A 77 7.90 -9.89 -22.31
N ASN A 78 8.90 -9.48 -21.52
CA ASN A 78 10.24 -9.17 -22.02
C ASN A 78 10.92 -10.41 -22.64
N THR A 79 10.86 -11.56 -21.97
CA THR A 79 11.43 -12.82 -22.47
C THR A 79 10.82 -13.21 -23.83
N TRP A 80 9.50 -13.24 -23.93
CA TRP A 80 8.81 -13.62 -25.16
C TRP A 80 8.99 -12.60 -26.28
N ALA A 81 8.94 -11.30 -25.98
CA ALA A 81 9.20 -10.26 -26.97
C ALA A 81 10.64 -10.35 -27.50
N THR A 82 11.61 -10.65 -26.63
CA THR A 82 13.01 -10.84 -27.04
C THR A 82 13.16 -12.04 -27.99
N GLN A 83 12.52 -13.18 -27.70
CA GLN A 83 12.53 -14.35 -28.57
C GLN A 83 11.93 -14.07 -29.96
N GLN A 84 11.00 -13.11 -30.06
CA GLN A 84 10.38 -12.69 -31.30
C GLN A 84 11.13 -11.55 -32.01
N GLY A 85 12.26 -11.06 -31.46
CA GLY A 85 12.96 -9.88 -31.99
C GLY A 85 12.19 -8.56 -31.81
N LYS A 86 11.22 -8.52 -30.89
CA LYS A 86 10.29 -7.40 -30.64
C LYS A 86 10.45 -6.77 -29.25
N GLN A 87 11.62 -6.92 -28.63
CA GLN A 87 11.86 -6.40 -27.28
C GLN A 87 11.61 -4.88 -27.16
N ALA A 88 11.90 -4.13 -28.22
CA ALA A 88 11.67 -2.68 -28.26
C ALA A 88 10.20 -2.30 -28.03
N ASP A 89 9.25 -3.15 -28.45
CA ASP A 89 7.82 -2.90 -28.33
C ASP A 89 7.33 -2.87 -26.87
N VAL A 90 8.04 -3.56 -25.97
CA VAL A 90 7.67 -3.67 -24.54
C VAL A 90 8.59 -2.88 -23.61
N ALA A 91 9.68 -2.30 -24.12
CA ALA A 91 10.74 -1.69 -23.31
C ALA A 91 10.24 -0.60 -22.35
N ALA A 92 9.32 0.26 -22.80
CA ALA A 92 8.76 1.32 -21.97
C ALA A 92 7.93 0.78 -20.79
N THR A 93 7.20 -0.33 -20.99
CA THR A 93 6.44 -1.00 -19.93
C THR A 93 7.36 -1.70 -18.95
N VAL A 94 8.39 -2.40 -19.45
CA VAL A 94 9.42 -3.04 -18.62
C VAL A 94 10.11 -2.02 -17.72
N ALA A 95 10.44 -0.83 -18.25
CA ALA A 95 11.02 0.25 -17.44
C ALA A 95 10.09 0.74 -16.32
N LYS A 96 8.78 0.90 -16.59
CA LYS A 96 7.78 1.26 -15.58
C LYS A 96 7.67 0.19 -14.49
N VAL A 97 7.71 -1.07 -14.87
CA VAL A 97 7.62 -2.20 -13.92
C VAL A 97 8.93 -2.37 -13.14
N GLY A 98 10.08 -2.06 -13.73
CA GLY A 98 11.34 -1.93 -12.98
C GLY A 98 11.25 -0.85 -11.89
N LYS A 99 10.65 0.29 -12.19
CA LYS A 99 10.36 1.33 -11.19
C LYS A 99 9.36 0.85 -10.14
N LEU A 100 8.32 0.12 -10.52
CA LEU A 100 7.36 -0.48 -9.58
C LEU A 100 8.08 -1.38 -8.57
N GLY A 101 8.92 -2.30 -9.05
CA GLY A 101 9.72 -3.18 -8.21
C GLY A 101 10.68 -2.43 -7.26
N ASP A 102 11.18 -1.26 -7.66
CA ASP A 102 12.04 -0.43 -6.80
C ASP A 102 11.27 0.19 -5.62
N TYR A 103 10.02 0.61 -5.83
CA TYR A 103 9.13 1.07 -4.77
C TYR A 103 8.56 -0.08 -3.93
N LEU A 104 8.32 -1.24 -4.53
CA LEU A 104 7.81 -2.45 -3.86
C LEU A 104 8.71 -2.88 -2.69
N ARG A 105 9.98 -2.45 -2.67
CA ARG A 105 10.90 -2.68 -1.54
C ARG A 105 10.37 -2.15 -0.20
N TYR A 106 9.41 -1.23 -0.18
CA TYR A 106 8.75 -0.81 1.07
C TYR A 106 8.04 -1.99 1.76
N SER A 107 7.54 -2.97 1.02
CA SER A 107 6.93 -4.19 1.56
C SER A 107 7.92 -5.13 2.25
N LEU A 108 9.23 -4.85 2.18
CA LEU A 108 10.25 -5.71 2.78
C LEU A 108 10.55 -5.37 4.24
N TYR A 109 9.96 -4.32 4.79
CA TYR A 109 10.30 -3.79 6.10
C TYR A 109 9.18 -4.00 7.11
N ASP A 110 9.56 -4.13 8.39
CA ASP A 110 8.62 -4.00 9.50
C ASP A 110 7.80 -2.70 9.36
N LYS A 111 6.50 -2.78 9.72
CA LYS A 111 5.53 -1.69 9.57
C LYS A 111 6.00 -0.36 10.17
N TYR A 112 6.77 -0.41 11.26
CA TYR A 112 7.31 0.75 11.95
C TYR A 112 8.85 0.80 11.94
N PHE A 113 9.48 0.09 10.99
CA PHE A 113 10.93 -0.04 10.85
C PHE A 113 11.63 -0.49 12.15
N LYS A 114 10.99 -1.37 12.93
CA LYS A 114 11.62 -2.01 14.09
C LYS A 114 12.65 -3.05 13.65
N GLN A 115 13.67 -3.29 14.47
CA GLN A 115 14.67 -4.31 14.19
C GLN A 115 14.01 -5.70 14.16
N VAL A 116 14.31 -6.48 13.13
CA VAL A 116 13.77 -7.84 12.97
C VAL A 116 14.49 -8.81 13.91
N GLY A 117 13.72 -9.74 14.48
CA GLY A 117 14.19 -10.81 15.36
C GLY A 117 13.82 -10.58 16.83
N ASN A 118 13.02 -11.49 17.39
CA ASN A 118 12.57 -11.45 18.79
C ASN A 118 11.97 -10.09 19.23
N CYS A 119 11.33 -9.38 18.29
CA CYS A 119 10.67 -8.10 18.52
C CYS A 119 9.37 -8.32 19.32
N VAL A 120 9.49 -8.43 20.64
CA VAL A 120 8.37 -8.62 21.57
C VAL A 120 8.20 -7.37 22.42
N GLY A 121 6.97 -6.87 22.48
CA GLY A 121 6.62 -5.63 23.19
C GLY A 121 6.91 -4.37 22.35
N PRO A 122 5.90 -3.55 22.04
CA PRO A 122 6.07 -2.39 21.16
C PRO A 122 6.99 -1.30 21.73
N ALA A 123 7.00 -1.16 23.07
CA ALA A 123 7.85 -0.20 23.78
C ALA A 123 9.29 -0.67 23.97
N THR A 124 9.52 -1.99 24.00
CA THR A 124 10.83 -2.62 24.27
C THR A 124 11.57 -2.99 22.99
N CYS A 125 10.85 -3.30 21.91
CA CYS A 125 11.48 -3.65 20.66
C CYS A 125 12.27 -2.46 20.08
N PRO A 126 13.58 -2.63 19.80
CA PRO A 126 14.43 -1.55 19.35
C PRO A 126 14.05 -1.06 17.95
N ALA A 127 14.28 0.23 17.68
CA ALA A 127 14.20 0.77 16.34
C ALA A 127 15.28 0.15 15.44
N GLY A 128 14.97 -0.06 14.17
CA GLY A 128 15.95 -0.47 13.18
C GLY A 128 16.94 0.65 12.85
N ASN A 129 18.10 0.27 12.35
CA ASN A 129 19.09 1.12 11.71
C ASN A 129 19.46 0.54 10.34
N GLY A 130 19.19 1.30 9.28
CA GLY A 130 19.41 0.84 7.92
C GLY A 130 18.54 -0.37 7.56
N LYS A 131 19.18 -1.50 7.20
CA LYS A 131 18.51 -2.69 6.65
C LYS A 131 18.12 -3.74 7.69
N ASN A 132 18.45 -3.56 8.96
CA ASN A 132 18.14 -4.56 9.99
C ASN A 132 16.63 -4.61 10.38
N SER A 133 15.81 -3.72 9.84
CA SER A 133 14.35 -3.76 9.90
C SER A 133 13.70 -4.45 8.68
N SER A 134 14.50 -4.90 7.72
CA SER A 134 14.03 -5.67 6.57
C SER A 134 13.78 -7.12 6.95
N THR A 135 12.58 -7.63 6.72
CA THR A 135 12.23 -9.06 6.81
C THR A 135 12.73 -9.84 5.59
N GLY A 136 12.89 -9.16 4.46
CA GLY A 136 13.26 -9.78 3.18
C GLY A 136 12.11 -10.53 2.50
N LEU A 137 10.87 -10.34 2.99
CA LEU A 137 9.64 -10.94 2.46
C LEU A 137 8.69 -9.85 2.01
N LEU A 138 7.80 -10.15 1.06
CA LEU A 138 6.69 -9.25 0.70
C LEU A 138 5.62 -9.34 1.80
N THR A 139 5.42 -8.27 2.57
CA THR A 139 4.48 -8.21 3.71
C THR A 139 3.15 -7.57 3.38
#